data_AF-A0A2E8UBZ9-F1
#
_entry.id   AF-A0A2E8UBZ9-F1
#
_cell.length_a   1.000
_cell.length_b   1.000
_cell.length_c   1.000
_cell.angle_alpha   90.00
_cell.angle_beta   90.00
_cell.angle_gamma   90.00
#
_symmetry.space_group_name_H-M   'P 1'
#
loop_
_entity.id
_entity.type
_entity.pdbx_description
1 polymer ?
#
loop_
_entity_poly.entity_id
_entity_poly.type
_entity_poly.pdbx_seq_one_letter_code
_entity_poly.pdbx_strand_id
1 'polypeptide(L)' 'QLKQHNKPVILVNVSGCWDSINTLIEDLVKNDFLHSNIREIFSVADNISDVFSIFD' A
#
# COMPACT_ATOMS: atom_id res chain seq x y z
N GLN A 1 5.67 7.59 -7.32
CA GLN A 1 4.54 8.20 -8.05
C GLN A 1 5.01 9.26 -9.07
N LEU A 2 5.83 8.85 -10.05
CA LEU A 2 6.27 9.69 -11.17
C LEU A 2 6.26 8.90 -12.49
N LYS A 3 5.58 7.74 -12.50
CA LYS A 3 5.51 6.79 -13.61
C LYS A 3 6.89 6.38 -14.18
N GLN A 4 7.92 6.38 -13.33
CA GLN A 4 9.27 5.93 -13.71
C GLN A 4 9.37 4.41 -13.86
N HIS A 5 8.41 3.67 -13.28
CA HIS A 5 8.27 2.22 -13.43
C HIS A 5 6.82 1.80 -13.21
N ASN A 6 6.51 0.58 -13.68
CA ASN A 6 5.25 -0.14 -13.39
C ASN A 6 5.48 -1.39 -12.52
N LYS A 7 6.64 -1.50 -11.85
CA LYS A 7 6.87 -2.58 -10.87
C LYS A 7 5.94 -2.39 -9.66
N PRO A 8 5.30 -3.45 -9.15
CA PRO A 8 4.47 -3.37 -7.95
C PRO A 8 5.34 -3.04 -6.72
N VAL A 9 4.76 -2.30 -5.79
CA VAL A 9 5.36 -2.00 -4.48
C VAL A 9 4.50 -2.67 -3.43
N ILE A 10 5.09 -3.51 -2.59
CA ILE A 10 4.35 -4.30 -1.60
C ILE A 10 4.98 -4.07 -0.23
N LEU A 11 4.15 -3.70 0.74
CA LEU A 11 4.51 -3.59 2.15
C LEU A 11 4.04 -4.86 2.87
N VAL A 12 4.95 -5.57 3.55
CA VAL A 12 4.59 -6.71 4.40
C VAL A 12 4.42 -6.22 5.83
N ASN A 13 3.19 -6.28 6.35
CA ASN A 13 2.79 -5.75 7.65
C ASN A 13 3.07 -6.72 8.80
N VAL A 14 4.36 -6.98 9.05
CA VAL A 14 4.79 -7.85 10.13
C VAL A 14 4.41 -7.24 11.48
N SER A 15 3.54 -7.93 12.22
CA SER A 15 3.12 -7.55 13.58
C SER A 15 2.59 -6.11 13.69
N GLY A 16 1.91 -5.61 12.64
CA GLY A 16 1.31 -4.28 12.64
C GLY A 16 2.30 -3.11 12.45
N CYS A 17 3.54 -3.38 12.02
CA CYS A 17 4.55 -2.35 11.80
C CYS A 17 4.08 -1.19 10.90
N TRP A 18 3.19 -1.46 9.94
CA TRP A 18 2.67 -0.49 8.98
C TRP A 18 1.27 0.02 9.29
N ASP A 19 0.66 -0.38 10.42
CA ASP A 19 -0.71 0.01 10.78
C ASP A 19 -0.87 1.54 10.82
N SER A 20 0.05 2.24 11.49
CA SER A 20 0.01 3.70 11.57
C SER A 20 0.20 4.39 10.21
N ILE A 21 0.92 3.77 9.28
CA ILE A 21 1.06 4.30 7.91
C ILE A 21 -0.24 4.08 7.14
N ASN A 22 -0.88 2.92 7.29
CA ASN A 22 -2.20 2.68 6.71
C ASN A 22 -3.22 3.70 7.21
N THR A 23 -3.27 3.94 8.52
CA THR A 23 -4.17 4.95 9.11
C THR A 23 -3.89 6.35 8.55
N LEU A 24 -2.61 6.76 8.47
CA LEU A 24 -2.24 8.04 7.89
C LEU A 24 -2.71 8.17 6.44
N ILE A 25 -2.52 7.12 5.64
CA ILE A 25 -2.89 7.14 4.22
C ILE A 25 -4.41 7.20 4.05
N GLU A 26 -5.17 6.47 4.88
CA GLU A 26 -6.63 6.57 4.90
C GLU A 26 -7.10 7.99 5.23
N ASP A 27 -6.48 8.63 6.23
CA ASP A 27 -6.78 10.03 6.58
C ASP A 27 -6.44 10.99 5.44
N LEU A 28 -5.31 10.81 4.76
CA LEU A 28 -4.91 11.65 3.64
C LEU A 28 -5.83 11.49 2.42
N VAL A 29 -6.31 10.27 2.15
CA VAL A 29 -7.31 10.02 1.11
C VAL A 29 -8.65 10.66 1.49
N LYS A 30 -9.08 10.49 2.74
CA LYS A 30 -10.33 11.08 3.25
C LYS A 30 -10.35 12.61 3.17
N ASN A 31 -9.20 13.25 3.28
CA ASN A 31 -9.05 14.71 3.24
C ASN A 31 -8.59 15.22 1.85
N ASP A 32 -8.72 14.42 0.78
CA ASP A 32 -8.38 14.78 -0.61
C ASP A 32 -6.92 15.19 -0.86
N PHE A 33 -6.00 14.87 0.06
CA PHE A 33 -4.56 15.10 -0.13
C PHE A 33 -3.90 14.02 -0.97
N LEU A 34 -4.47 12.80 -0.96
CA LEU A 34 -4.08 11.71 -1.83
C LEU A 34 -5.26 11.31 -2.69
N HIS A 35 -5.03 11.13 -3.99
CA HIS A 35 -6.03 10.51 -4.84
C HIS A 35 -6.37 9.12 -4.30
N SER A 36 -7.66 8.76 -4.36
CA SER A 36 -8.17 7.43 -4.01
C SER A 36 -7.42 6.28 -4.68
N ASN A 37 -6.73 6.61 -5.78
CA ASN A 37 -5.85 5.73 -6.51
C ASN A 37 -4.47 5.42 -5.85
N ILE A 38 -4.23 5.84 -4.61
CA ILE A 38 -2.98 5.50 -3.90
C ILE A 38 -2.79 3.97 -3.78
N ARG A 39 -3.89 3.21 -3.77
CA ARG A 39 -3.88 1.73 -3.74
C ARG A 39 -3.31 1.09 -5.02
N GLU A 40 -3.21 1.82 -6.13
CA GLU A 40 -2.46 1.36 -7.31
C GLU A 40 -0.94 1.54 -7.16
N ILE A 41 -0.48 2.34 -6.20
CA ILE A 41 0.95 2.66 -6.03
C ILE A 41 1.63 1.64 -5.14
N PHE A 42 0.96 1.17 -4.09
CA PHE A 42 1.43 0.08 -3.26
C PHE A 42 0.28 -0.75 -2.68
N SER A 43 0.57 -2.00 -2.37
CA SER A 43 -0.33 -2.93 -1.69
C SER A 43 0.25 -3.35 -0.34
N VAL A 44 -0.61 -3.80 0.57
CA VAL A 44 -0.21 -4.31 1.89
C VAL A 44 -0.57 -5.78 1.98
N ALA A 45 0.39 -6.59 2.41
CA ALA A 45 0.25 -8.02 2.69
C ALA A 45 0.48 -8.25 4.19
N ASP A 46 -0.32 -9.09 4.84
CA ASP A 46 -0.15 -9.34 6.29
C ASP A 46 1.03 -10.28 6.58
N ASN A 47 1.37 -11.15 5.63
CA ASN A 47 2.51 -12.03 5.73
C ASN A 47 3.17 -12.27 4.36
N ILE A 48 4.31 -12.96 4.36
CA ILE A 48 5.11 -13.23 3.14
C ILE A 48 4.33 -14.11 2.15
N SER A 49 3.51 -15.05 2.62
CA SER A 49 2.75 -15.93 1.73
C SER A 49 1.71 -15.16 0.93
N ASP A 50 1.08 -14.16 1.53
CA ASP A 50 0.07 -13.32 0.87
C ASP A 50 0.65 -12.45 -0.24
N VAL A 51 1.97 -12.19 -0.22
CA VAL A 51 2.66 -11.40 -1.26
C VAL A 51 2.46 -12.03 -2.63
N PHE A 52 2.52 -13.36 -2.74
CA PHE A 52 2.39 -14.06 -4.01
C PHE A 52 0.96 -13.97 -4.57
N SER A 53 -0.05 -13.97 -3.71
CA SER A 53 -1.45 -13.79 -4.09
C SER A 53 -1.76 -12.41 -4.70
N ILE A 54 -0.85 -11.43 -4.58
CA ILE A 54 -0.98 -10.09 -5.17
C ILE A 54 -0.49 -10.08 -6.63
N PHE A 55 0.34 -11.05 -7.03
CA PHE A 55 0.87 -11.16 -8.39
C PHE A 55 0.03 -12.03 -9.32
N ASP A 56 -0.89 -12.83 -8.78
CA ASP A 56 -1.83 -13.70 -9.52
C ASP A 56 -3.03 -12.90 -10.06
#